data_AF-Q1HQA3-F1
#
_entry.id   AF-Q1HQA3-F1
#
_cell.length_a   1.000
_cell.length_b   1.000
_cell.length_c   1.000
_cell.angle_alpha   90.00
_cell.angle_beta   90.00
_cell.angle_gamma   90.00
#
_symmetry.space_group_name_H-M   'P 1'
#
loop_
_entity.id
_entity.type
_entity.pdbx_description
1 polymer ?
#
loop_
_entity_poly.entity_id
_entity_poly.type
_entity_poly.pdbx_seq_one_letter_code
_entity_poly.pdbx_strand_id
1 'polypeptide(L)'
;MSKVSKRKHVMNEALGDDYELPKDNQNIVKVVKSKGNNLHEITTPTGEEYLVSMPTKFRKNIWVKRGDYILVEPIPEGDKVKAEIVKIMNKDSIKFYKENNVWPKQLEDNKSENKPNEDLFENTNRKNIITYVSDSDSTSSDQSDSEQEN
;
A
#
# COMPACT_ATOMS: atom_id res chain seq x y z
N MET A 1 -8.27 -23.64 12.93
CA MET A 1 -8.87 -22.54 12.14
C MET A 1 -8.69 -22.79 10.65
N SER A 2 -9.66 -22.42 9.82
CA SER A 2 -9.52 -22.51 8.35
C SER A 2 -8.44 -21.54 7.85
N LYS A 3 -7.85 -21.82 6.68
CA LYS A 3 -6.87 -20.93 6.04
C LYS A 3 -7.40 -19.50 5.86
N VAL A 4 -8.69 -19.38 5.54
CA VAL A 4 -9.39 -18.10 5.33
C VAL A 4 -9.49 -17.32 6.64
N SER A 5 -9.93 -17.97 7.73
CA SER A 5 -10.05 -17.33 9.04
C SER A 5 -8.69 -16.87 9.57
N LYS A 6 -7.65 -17.70 9.39
CA LYS A 6 -6.27 -17.34 9.74
C LYS A 6 -5.78 -16.11 8.96
N ARG A 7 -6.05 -16.04 7.65
CA ARG A 7 -5.67 -14.89 6.83
C ARG A 7 -6.38 -13.61 7.28
N LYS A 8 -7.70 -13.69 7.57
CA LYS A 8 -8.48 -12.56 8.09
C LYS A 8 -7.89 -12.03 9.39
N HIS A 9 -7.58 -12.92 10.33
CA HIS A 9 -7.01 -12.54 11.62
C HIS A 9 -5.64 -11.88 11.45
N VAL A 10 -4.76 -12.47 10.64
CA VAL A 10 -3.43 -11.92 10.36
C VAL A 10 -3.50 -10.54 9.70
N MET A 11 -4.41 -10.36 8.73
CA MET A 11 -4.63 -9.05 8.10
C MET A 11 -5.11 -8.02 9.12
N ASN A 12 -6.03 -8.41 10.01
CA ASN A 12 -6.53 -7.52 11.05
C ASN A 12 -5.47 -7.16 12.08
N GLU A 13 -4.54 -8.05 12.41
CA GLU A 13 -3.46 -7.75 13.36
C GLU A 13 -2.38 -6.84 12.74
N ALA A 14 -2.00 -7.12 11.49
CA ALA A 14 -0.92 -6.37 10.85
C ALA A 14 -1.35 -5.01 10.31
N LEU A 15 -2.58 -4.94 9.78
CA LEU A 15 -3.16 -3.73 9.18
C LEU A 15 -4.22 -3.10 10.09
N GLY A 16 -4.48 -3.68 11.26
CA GLY A 16 -5.43 -3.14 12.21
C GLY A 16 -4.98 -1.81 12.78
N ASP A 17 -5.98 -1.01 13.11
CA ASP A 17 -5.86 0.32 13.71
C ASP A 17 -5.57 0.24 15.21
N ASP A 18 -4.67 -0.64 15.61
CA ASP A 18 -4.10 -0.62 16.95
C ASP A 18 -3.14 0.58 16.99
N TYR A 19 -3.66 1.73 17.40
CA TYR A 19 -2.96 3.00 17.57
C TYR A 19 -2.03 2.97 18.79
N GLU A 20 -1.15 1.98 18.83
CA GLU A 20 -0.12 1.87 19.86
C GLU A 20 1.10 2.70 19.48
N LEU A 21 1.63 3.42 20.48
CA LEU A 21 2.93 4.08 20.37
C LEU A 21 4.04 3.04 20.24
N PRO A 22 5.13 3.35 19.53
CA PRO A 22 6.25 2.44 19.41
C PRO A 22 6.90 2.26 20.78
N LYS A 23 7.28 1.03 21.10
CA LYS A 23 8.03 0.71 22.33
C LYS A 23 9.48 1.20 22.21
N ASP A 24 10.18 1.32 23.34
CA ASP A 24 11.55 1.87 23.41
C ASP A 24 12.56 1.19 22.47
N ASN A 25 12.36 -0.10 22.18
CA ASN A 25 13.25 -0.87 21.31
C ASN A 25 12.81 -0.86 19.85
N GLN A 26 11.74 -0.17 19.47
CA GLN A 26 11.17 -0.24 18.12
C GLN A 26 11.54 0.99 17.30
N ASN A 27 11.92 0.75 16.05
CA ASN A 27 12.32 1.80 15.12
C ASN A 27 11.43 1.84 13.89
N ILE A 28 11.15 3.05 13.41
CA ILE A 28 10.42 3.26 12.16
C ILE A 28 11.44 3.33 11.04
N VAL A 29 11.28 2.47 10.03
CA VAL A 29 12.19 2.39 8.89
C VAL A 29 11.42 2.33 7.58
N LYS A 30 12.11 2.65 6.48
CA LYS A 30 11.55 2.61 5.12
C LYS A 30 12.09 1.42 4.36
N VAL A 31 11.22 0.74 3.62
CA VAL A 31 11.63 -0.40 2.77
C VAL A 31 12.19 0.10 1.45
N VAL A 32 13.41 -0.32 1.12
CA VAL A 32 14.08 -0.03 -0.16
C VAL A 32 13.77 -1.11 -1.18
N LYS A 33 14.02 -2.36 -0.82
CA LYS A 33 13.92 -3.49 -1.76
C LYS A 33 13.60 -4.78 -1.02
N SER A 34 12.95 -5.72 -1.71
CA SER A 34 12.83 -7.10 -1.24
C SER A 34 13.99 -7.93 -1.80
N LYS A 35 14.71 -8.67 -0.95
CA LYS A 35 15.84 -9.54 -1.35
C LYS A 35 15.43 -11.00 -1.57
N GLY A 36 14.16 -11.34 -1.35
CA GLY A 36 13.66 -12.72 -1.41
C GLY A 36 13.77 -13.43 -0.06
N ASN A 37 13.25 -14.66 0.03
CA ASN A 37 13.18 -15.45 1.26
C ASN A 37 12.59 -14.70 2.48
N ASN A 38 11.56 -13.87 2.25
CA ASN A 38 10.95 -13.02 3.28
C ASN A 38 11.93 -12.04 3.97
N LEU A 39 13.02 -11.69 3.29
CA LEU A 39 13.97 -10.65 3.70
C LEU A 39 13.72 -9.37 2.94
N HIS A 40 13.77 -8.26 3.67
CA HIS A 40 13.58 -6.92 3.15
C HIS A 40 14.78 -6.05 3.52
N GLU A 41 15.28 -5.29 2.55
CA GLU A 41 16.30 -4.27 2.74
C GLU A 41 15.60 -2.97 3.11
N ILE A 42 16.04 -2.38 4.22
CA ILE A 42 15.45 -1.18 4.78
C ILE A 42 16.51 -0.10 4.92
N THR A 43 16.06 1.16 4.98
CA THR A 43 16.86 2.32 5.35
C THR A 43 16.33 2.88 6.66
N THR A 44 17.23 3.05 7.62
CA THR A 44 16.96 3.75 8.89
C THR A 44 16.86 5.26 8.68
N PRO A 45 16.27 6.02 9.63
CA PRO A 45 16.29 7.48 9.58
C PRO A 45 17.71 8.07 9.61
N THR A 46 18.70 7.29 10.09
CA THR A 46 20.13 7.65 10.08
C THR A 46 20.79 7.43 8.71
N GLY A 47 20.13 6.74 7.79
CA GLY A 47 20.66 6.40 6.46
C GLY A 47 21.40 5.07 6.38
N GLU A 48 21.46 4.30 7.47
CA GLU A 48 22.03 2.94 7.45
C GLU A 48 21.07 1.95 6.81
N GLU A 49 21.62 1.04 6.01
CA GLU A 49 20.87 -0.03 5.35
C GLU A 49 21.21 -1.40 5.92
N TYR A 50 20.19 -2.21 6.19
CA TYR A 50 20.35 -3.59 6.62
C TYR A 50 19.13 -4.45 6.27
N LEU A 51 19.25 -5.76 6.49
CA LEU A 51 18.17 -6.70 6.23
C LEU A 51 17.31 -6.92 7.44
N VAL A 52 16.01 -7.00 7.20
CA VAL A 52 14.99 -7.37 8.19
C VAL A 52 14.25 -8.61 7.74
N SER A 53 13.93 -9.47 8.71
CA SER A 53 13.13 -10.66 8.49
C SER A 53 11.65 -10.37 8.75
N MET A 54 10.79 -10.94 7.91
CA MET A 54 9.35 -10.89 8.13
C MET A 54 8.90 -12.03 9.07
N PRO A 55 8.10 -11.74 10.12
CA PRO A 55 7.57 -12.75 11.01
C PRO A 55 6.81 -13.83 10.28
N THR A 56 6.91 -15.05 10.80
CA THR A 56 6.24 -16.23 10.23
C THR A 56 4.72 -16.06 10.11
N LYS A 57 4.10 -15.30 11.02
CA LYS A 57 2.67 -14.97 10.99
C LYS A 57 2.25 -14.20 9.73
N PHE A 58 3.12 -13.34 9.20
CA PHE A 58 2.81 -12.47 8.05
C PHE A 58 3.21 -13.08 6.70
N ARG A 59 4.11 -14.08 6.71
CA ARG A 59 4.55 -14.76 5.49
C ARG A 59 3.34 -15.35 4.74
N LYS A 60 3.30 -15.13 3.42
CA LYS A 60 2.24 -15.58 2.48
C LYS A 60 0.89 -14.86 2.61
N ASN A 61 0.71 -14.05 3.65
CA ASN A 61 -0.55 -13.35 3.90
C ASN A 61 -0.46 -11.87 3.51
N ILE A 62 0.73 -11.28 3.70
CA ILE A 62 0.98 -9.85 3.49
C ILE A 62 2.24 -9.69 2.64
N TRP A 63 2.21 -8.68 1.77
CA TRP A 63 3.33 -8.30 0.92
C TRP A 63 3.71 -6.85 1.19
N VAL A 64 5.00 -6.63 1.43
CA VAL A 64 5.58 -5.31 1.64
C VAL A 64 6.27 -4.86 0.34
N LYS A 65 5.98 -3.62 -0.08
CA LYS A 65 6.50 -3.03 -1.31
C LYS A 65 7.61 -2.03 -1.01
N ARG A 66 8.35 -1.63 -2.05
CA ARG A 66 9.31 -0.52 -1.96
C ARG A 66 8.57 0.77 -1.62
N GLY A 67 9.11 1.52 -0.67
CA GLY A 67 8.54 2.78 -0.21
C GLY A 67 7.53 2.64 0.93
N ASP A 68 7.19 1.42 1.34
CA ASP A 68 6.38 1.20 2.53
C ASP A 68 7.19 1.52 3.80
N TYR A 69 6.49 2.00 4.82
CA TYR A 69 7.05 2.20 6.15
C TYR A 69 6.67 1.04 7.05
N ILE A 70 7.61 0.62 7.87
CA ILE A 70 7.42 -0.52 8.77
C ILE A 70 8.05 -0.20 10.12
N LEU A 71 7.48 -0.83 11.15
CA LEU A 71 8.01 -0.82 12.51
C LEU A 71 8.84 -2.08 12.69
N VAL A 72 10.09 -1.92 13.13
CA VAL A 72 11.03 -3.03 13.30
C VAL A 72 11.55 -3.08 14.73
N GLU A 73 11.83 -4.29 15.20
CA GLU A 73 12.45 -4.56 16.49
C GLU A 73 13.83 -5.20 16.24
N PRO A 74 14.92 -4.60 16.76
CA PRO A 74 16.28 -5.07 16.53
C PRO A 74 16.53 -6.40 17.25
N ILE A 75 17.25 -7.29 16.57
CA ILE A 75 17.72 -8.57 17.11
C ILE A 75 19.22 -8.43 17.35
N PRO A 76 19.69 -8.40 18.61
CA PRO A 76 21.11 -8.18 18.91
C PRO A 76 22.02 -9.31 18.43
N GLU A 77 21.47 -10.52 18.25
CA GLU A 77 22.20 -11.71 17.82
C GLU A 77 22.38 -11.80 16.29
N GLY A 78 21.79 -10.88 15.53
CA GLY A 78 21.72 -10.94 14.08
C GLY A 78 22.94 -10.34 13.39
N ASP A 79 23.63 -11.14 12.57
CA ASP A 79 24.78 -10.67 11.75
C ASP A 79 24.29 -9.91 10.50
N LYS A 80 23.75 -10.63 9.51
CA LYS A 80 23.21 -10.03 8.27
C LYS A 80 21.79 -9.50 8.42
N VAL A 81 20.98 -10.18 9.23
CA VAL A 81 19.58 -9.82 9.49
C VAL A 81 19.52 -9.24 10.89
N LYS A 82 19.40 -7.93 11.00
CA LYS A 82 19.57 -7.19 12.27
C LYS A 82 18.26 -6.90 13.00
N ALA A 83 17.11 -7.10 12.35
CA ALA A 83 15.81 -6.80 12.95
C ALA A 83 14.69 -7.68 12.38
N GLU A 84 13.58 -7.72 13.10
CA GLU A 84 12.33 -8.34 12.68
C GLU A 84 11.22 -7.29 12.55
N ILE A 85 10.34 -7.49 11.56
CA ILE A 85 9.20 -6.58 11.31
C ILE A 85 8.11 -6.83 12.35
N VAL A 86 7.72 -5.83 13.14
CA VAL A 86 6.62 -5.95 14.10
C VAL A 86 5.29 -5.62 13.46
N LYS A 87 5.22 -4.47 12.77
CA LYS A 87 3.99 -3.91 12.19
C LYS A 87 4.28 -3.22 10.86
N ILE A 88 3.29 -3.26 9.97
CA ILE A 88 3.34 -2.59 8.68
C ILE A 88 2.51 -1.32 8.79
N MET A 89 3.07 -0.18 8.40
CA MET A 89 2.42 1.11 8.64
C MET A 89 1.42 1.43 7.53
N ASN A 90 0.17 1.67 7.92
CA ASN A 90 -0.85 2.21 7.03
C ASN A 90 -0.78 3.74 6.97
N LYS A 91 -1.46 4.35 6.00
CA LYS A 91 -1.55 5.81 5.89
C LYS A 91 -2.10 6.46 7.16
N ASP A 92 -3.06 5.81 7.81
CA ASP A 92 -3.68 6.34 9.03
C ASP A 92 -2.77 6.15 10.25
N SER A 93 -2.05 5.02 10.33
CA SER A 93 -0.98 4.84 11.32
C SER A 93 0.10 5.91 11.17
N ILE A 94 0.52 6.24 9.94
CA ILE A 94 1.51 7.30 9.70
C ILE A 94 1.00 8.65 10.22
N LYS A 95 -0.27 9.01 9.99
CA LYS A 95 -0.86 10.24 10.52
C LYS A 95 -0.83 10.26 12.06
N PHE A 96 -1.25 9.17 12.70
CA PHE A 96 -1.23 9.04 14.15
C PHE A 96 0.18 9.24 14.72
N TYR A 97 1.20 8.63 14.11
CA TYR A 97 2.58 8.78 14.58
C TYR A 97 3.14 10.19 14.37
N LYS A 98 2.68 10.90 13.33
CA LYS A 98 3.00 12.32 13.11
C LYS A 98 2.35 13.22 14.16
N GLU A 99 1.08 12.98 14.48
CA GLU A 99 0.35 13.72 15.52
C GLU A 99 0.98 13.54 16.90
N ASN A 100 1.51 12.35 17.19
CA ASN A 100 2.22 12.04 18.43
C ASN A 100 3.69 12.49 18.44
N ASN A 101 4.19 13.18 17.40
CA ASN A 101 5.58 13.65 17.25
C ASN A 101 6.67 12.55 17.30
N VAL A 102 6.32 11.28 17.05
CA VAL A 102 7.28 10.16 17.03
C VAL A 102 7.80 9.87 15.62
N TRP A 103 7.23 10.52 14.60
CA TRP A 103 7.61 10.31 13.22
C TRP A 103 8.97 10.96 12.87
N PRO A 104 9.97 10.20 12.36
CA PRO A 104 11.25 10.77 11.98
C PRO A 104 11.12 11.60 10.69
N LYS A 105 11.52 12.88 10.76
CA LYS A 105 11.42 13.83 9.64
C LYS A 105 12.24 13.42 8.43
N GLN A 106 13.38 12.74 8.65
CA GLN A 106 14.28 12.25 7.60
C GLN A 106 13.60 11.31 6.59
N LEU A 107 12.45 10.71 6.97
CA LEU A 107 11.69 9.82 6.10
C LEU A 107 10.72 10.57 5.17
N GLU A 108 10.39 11.83 5.45
CA GLU A 108 9.41 12.60 4.68
C GLU A 108 9.94 13.09 3.32
N ASP A 109 11.25 13.23 3.17
CA ASP A 109 11.90 13.95 2.07
C ASP A 109 11.88 13.23 0.71
N ASN A 110 11.36 12.00 0.63
CA ASN A 110 11.34 11.20 -0.60
C ASN A 110 9.97 11.15 -1.28
N LYS A 111 9.19 12.22 -1.19
CA LYS A 111 7.93 12.37 -1.96
C LYS A 111 8.18 12.91 -3.37
N SER A 112 9.23 12.43 -4.03
CA SER A 112 9.74 12.98 -5.29
C SER A 112 9.91 11.96 -6.41
N GLU A 113 9.25 10.80 -6.37
CA GLU A 113 9.22 9.87 -7.52
C GLU A 113 7.84 9.21 -7.69
N ASN A 114 6.83 10.05 -7.90
CA ASN A 114 5.61 9.69 -8.61
C ASN A 114 4.98 11.00 -9.11
N LYS A 115 5.76 11.76 -9.88
CA LYS A 115 5.12 12.63 -10.88
C LYS A 115 4.45 11.66 -11.85
N PRO A 116 3.15 11.78 -12.16
CA PRO A 116 2.64 11.12 -13.35
C PRO A 116 3.53 11.62 -14.48
N ASN A 117 4.28 10.72 -15.14
CA ASN A 117 4.92 11.06 -16.39
C ASN A 117 3.80 11.53 -17.32
N GLU A 118 3.76 12.83 -17.62
CA GLU A 118 2.89 13.38 -18.66
C GLU A 118 3.24 12.83 -20.05
N ASP A 119 4.32 12.03 -20.15
CA ASP A 119 4.76 11.25 -21.32
C ASP A 119 4.23 9.80 -21.37
N LEU A 120 3.15 9.47 -20.66
CA LEU A 120 2.45 8.19 -20.87
C LEU A 120 1.70 8.27 -22.21
N PHE A 121 2.31 7.71 -23.27
CA PHE A 121 1.68 7.56 -24.59
C PHE A 121 0.24 7.05 -24.46
N GLU A 122 -0.69 7.77 -25.10
CA GLU A 122 -2.07 7.32 -25.22
C GLU A 122 -2.10 5.94 -25.87
N ASN A 123 -2.70 4.96 -25.20
CA ASN A 123 -2.85 3.62 -25.76
C ASN A 123 -3.90 3.67 -26.88
N THR A 124 -3.43 3.76 -28.12
CA THR A 124 -4.24 3.84 -29.34
C THR A 124 -5.07 2.58 -29.61
N ASN A 125 -4.83 1.47 -28.88
CA ASN A 125 -5.69 0.27 -28.93
C ASN A 125 -6.95 0.39 -28.05
N ARG A 126 -7.17 1.51 -27.34
CA ARG A 126 -8.44 1.75 -26.65
C ARG A 126 -9.49 2.17 -27.68
N LYS A 127 -10.56 1.39 -27.83
CA LYS A 127 -11.74 1.79 -28.63
C LYS A 127 -12.23 3.17 -28.17
N ASN A 128 -12.26 4.13 -29.08
CA ASN A 128 -12.75 5.46 -28.77
C ASN A 128 -14.28 5.37 -28.65
N ILE A 129 -14.82 5.61 -27.45
CA ILE A 129 -16.28 5.70 -27.26
C ILE A 129 -16.66 7.10 -27.74
N ILE A 130 -17.32 7.16 -28.89
CA ILE A 130 -17.98 8.39 -29.35
C ILE A 130 -19.19 8.58 -28.44
N THR A 131 -19.07 9.43 -27.43
CA THR A 131 -20.22 9.92 -26.68
C THR A 131 -20.91 10.97 -27.54
N TYR A 132 -22.02 10.59 -28.16
CA TYR A 132 -22.93 11.53 -28.79
C TYR A 132 -23.54 12.39 -27.66
N VAL A 133 -23.06 13.62 -27.51
CA VAL A 133 -23.79 14.64 -26.77
C VAL A 133 -24.94 15.08 -27.66
N SER A 134 -26.09 14.42 -27.53
CA SER A 134 -27.34 14.93 -28.07
C SER A 134 -27.81 16.07 -27.18
N ASP A 135 -27.40 17.28 -27.49
CA ASP A 135 -28.13 18.48 -27.12
C ASP A 135 -29.40 18.53 -27.97
N SER A 136 -30.51 17.99 -27.47
CA SER A 136 -31.83 18.44 -27.91
C SER A 136 -32.89 18.17 -26.86
N ASP A 137 -33.62 19.25 -26.61
CA ASP A 137 -34.68 19.47 -25.64
C ASP A 137 -35.95 18.65 -25.94
N SER A 138 -36.76 18.53 -24.89
CA SER A 138 -38.14 18.02 -24.76
C SER A 138 -38.99 17.82 -26.02
N THR A 139 -39.67 16.66 -26.13
CA THR A 139 -41.15 16.57 -26.35
C THR A 139 -41.68 15.15 -26.59
N SER A 140 -42.53 14.69 -25.67
CA SER A 140 -43.84 14.00 -25.83
C SER A 140 -44.23 13.26 -27.13
N SER A 141 -44.98 12.17 -26.90
CA SER A 141 -46.18 11.63 -27.60
C SER A 141 -46.05 10.34 -28.43
N ASP A 142 -46.70 9.31 -27.85
CA ASP A 142 -47.73 8.44 -28.43
C ASP A 142 -47.45 7.27 -29.39
N GLN A 143 -48.21 6.21 -29.06
CA GLN A 143 -48.34 4.89 -29.65
C GLN A 143 -48.76 4.94 -31.13
N SER A 144 -48.38 3.91 -31.92
CA SER A 144 -49.34 2.88 -32.37
C SER A 144 -48.73 1.92 -33.41
N ASP A 145 -49.26 0.71 -33.32
CA ASP A 145 -48.98 -0.53 -34.02
C ASP A 145 -49.42 -0.50 -35.50
N SER A 146 -48.69 -1.16 -36.39
CA SER A 146 -49.26 -1.71 -37.65
C SER A 146 -48.26 -2.65 -38.34
N GLU A 147 -48.46 -3.94 -38.13
CA GLU A 147 -48.08 -5.00 -39.07
C GLU A 147 -48.79 -4.78 -40.42
N GLN A 148 -48.09 -4.93 -41.55
CA GLN A 148 -48.62 -5.66 -42.71
C GLN A 148 -47.56 -5.98 -43.79
N GLU A 149 -47.77 -7.17 -44.35
CA GLU A 149 -47.00 -7.92 -45.34
C GLU A 149 -46.78 -7.21 -46.68
N ASN A 150 -45.68 -7.57 -47.35
CA ASN A 150 -45.73 -8.30 -48.62
C ASN A 150 -44.39 -8.98 -48.92
#